data_AF-X1PUB0-F1
#
_entry.id   AF-X1PUB0-F1
#
_cell.length_a   1.000
_cell.length_b   1.000
_cell.length_c   1.000
_cell.angle_alpha   90.00
_cell.angle_beta   90.00
_cell.angle_gamma   90.00
#
_symmetry.space_group_name_H-M   'P 1'
#
loop_
_entity.id
_entity.type
_entity.pdbx_description
1 polymer ?
#
loop_
_entity_poly.entity_id
_entity_poly.type
_entity_poly.pdbx_seq_one_letter_code
_entity_poly.pdbx_strand_id
1 'polypeptide(L)' 'GKTLLSLSNKYLDKKKVGKKKKTERAYTLGEELAKKAKRKRISSVVFDRSGYKYHGRVRAFAEGAKKGGLKF' A
#
# COMPACT_ATOMS: atom_id res chain seq x y z
N GLY A 1 17.66 -5.43 -11.59
CA GLY A 1 16.81 -4.31 -11.12
C GLY A 1 16.96 -4.14 -9.62
N LYS A 2 16.79 -2.92 -9.07
CA LYS A 2 16.98 -2.60 -7.64
C LYS A 2 15.65 -2.25 -6.99
N THR A 3 15.25 -2.98 -5.94
CA THR A 3 14.02 -2.72 -5.18
C THR A 3 14.28 -1.74 -4.04
N LEU A 4 13.56 -0.62 -4.02
CA LEU A 4 13.73 0.42 -2.99
C LEU A 4 12.92 0.15 -1.71
N LEU A 5 11.75 -0.44 -1.86
CA LEU A 5 10.80 -0.72 -0.77
C LEU A 5 9.93 -1.92 -1.14
N SER A 6 9.68 -2.79 -0.17
CA SER A 6 8.74 -3.89 -0.29
C SER A 6 7.89 -3.98 0.97
N LEU A 7 6.66 -4.46 0.81
CA LEU A 7 5.71 -4.62 1.90
C LEU A 7 4.76 -5.76 1.56
N SER A 8 4.47 -6.60 2.56
CA SER A 8 3.56 -7.72 2.42
C SER A 8 2.86 -7.95 3.75
N ASN A 9 1.63 -8.46 3.66
CA ASN A 9 0.84 -8.89 4.83
C ASN A 9 1.57 -9.93 5.70
N LYS A 10 2.54 -10.67 5.14
CA LYS A 10 3.33 -11.65 5.90
C LYS A 10 4.24 -10.99 6.95
N TYR A 11 4.73 -9.78 6.66
CA TYR A 11 5.67 -9.02 7.50
C TYR A 11 5.01 -7.84 8.22
N LEU A 12 3.67 -7.75 8.16
CA LEU A 12 2.89 -6.78 8.90
C LEU A 12 2.50 -7.33 10.26
N ASP A 13 2.53 -6.45 11.27
CA ASP A 13 2.14 -6.79 12.62
C ASP A 13 0.68 -7.26 12.64
N LYS A 14 0.47 -8.57 12.85
CA LYS A 14 -0.87 -9.19 12.84
C LYS A 14 -1.80 -8.55 13.86
N LYS A 15 -1.25 -7.97 14.94
CA LYS A 15 -1.98 -7.19 15.95
C LYS A 15 -2.63 -5.91 15.40
N LYS A 16 -2.01 -5.19 14.47
CA LYS A 16 -2.59 -3.99 13.82
C LYS A 16 -3.65 -4.32 12.77
N VAL A 17 -3.53 -5.50 12.18
CA VAL A 17 -4.34 -5.92 11.02
C VAL A 17 -5.63 -6.63 11.45
N GLY A 18 -5.65 -7.32 12.60
CA GLY A 18 -6.86 -7.93 13.20
C GLY A 18 -7.66 -8.86 12.27
N LYS A 19 -8.86 -9.30 12.66
CA LYS A 19 -9.83 -10.01 11.79
C LYS A 19 -10.51 -9.07 10.78
N LYS A 20 -9.81 -8.07 10.24
CA LYS A 20 -10.38 -7.14 9.26
C LYS A 20 -10.58 -7.80 7.89
N LYS A 21 -11.58 -7.30 7.13
CA LYS A 21 -11.85 -7.75 5.76
C LYS A 21 -10.63 -7.54 4.87
N LYS A 22 -10.44 -8.39 3.85
CA LYS A 22 -9.27 -8.34 2.95
C LYS A 22 -9.05 -6.97 2.27
N THR A 23 -10.12 -6.20 2.08
CA THR A 23 -10.12 -4.84 1.52
C THR A 23 -9.58 -3.80 2.50
N GLU A 24 -10.03 -3.82 3.76
CA GLU A 24 -9.52 -2.93 4.81
C GLU A 24 -8.03 -3.16 5.06
N ARG A 25 -7.59 -4.41 5.02
CA ARG A 25 -6.17 -4.76 5.12
C ARG A 25 -5.33 -4.15 3.99
N ALA A 26 -5.88 -4.11 2.78
CA ALA A 26 -5.21 -3.52 1.62
C ALA A 26 -5.08 -2.00 1.76
N TYR A 27 -6.10 -1.34 2.31
CA TYR A 27 -6.07 0.09 2.62
C TYR A 27 -4.98 0.43 3.64
N THR A 28 -4.93 -0.27 4.77
CA THR A 28 -3.90 -0.06 5.80
C THR A 28 -2.49 -0.32 5.27
N LEU A 29 -2.35 -1.31 4.37
CA LEU A 29 -1.11 -1.60 3.66
C LEU A 29 -0.63 -0.41 2.82
N GLY A 30 -1.54 0.20 2.06
CA GLY A 30 -1.26 1.38 1.24
C GLY A 30 -0.79 2.56 2.08
N GLU A 31 -1.48 2.85 3.19
CA GLU A 31 -1.10 3.92 4.12
C GLU A 31 0.30 3.69 4.72
N GLU A 32 0.62 2.48 5.15
CA GLU A 32 1.94 2.17 5.69
C GLU A 32 3.05 2.23 4.64
N LEU A 33 2.78 1.77 3.42
CA LEU A 33 3.73 1.86 2.32
C LEU A 33 4.06 3.32 2.01
N ALA A 34 3.05 4.18 1.96
CA ALA A 34 3.23 5.61 1.76
C ALA A 34 4.05 6.27 2.87
N LYS A 35 3.80 5.93 4.14
CA LYS A 35 4.61 6.43 5.27
C LYS A 35 6.08 6.01 5.14
N LYS A 36 6.35 4.76 4.77
CA LYS A 36 7.74 4.29 4.56
C LYS A 36 8.38 4.93 3.34
N ALA A 37 7.64 5.14 2.25
CA ALA A 37 8.11 5.81 1.05
C ALA A 37 8.47 7.27 1.33
N LYS A 38 7.63 8.00 2.07
CA LYS A 38 7.92 9.36 2.53
C LYS A 38 9.19 9.44 3.37
N ARG A 39 9.42 8.50 4.29
CA ARG A 39 10.67 8.44 5.07
C ARG A 39 11.91 8.26 4.19
N LYS A 40 11.77 7.57 3.04
CA LYS A 40 12.81 7.44 2.03
C LYS A 40 12.82 8.57 1.00
N ARG A 41 12.08 9.67 1.24
CA ARG A 41 11.94 10.83 0.35
C ARG A 41 11.37 10.50 -1.04
N ILE A 42 10.54 9.47 -1.13
CA ILE A 42 9.84 9.09 -2.36
C ILE A 42 8.44 9.72 -2.32
N SER A 43 8.19 10.65 -3.23
CA SER A 43 6.95 11.45 -3.29
C SER A 43 6.06 11.12 -4.48
N SER A 44 6.65 10.93 -5.66
CA SER A 44 5.95 10.63 -6.91
C SER A 44 6.29 9.21 -7.38
N VAL A 45 5.26 8.42 -7.69
CA VAL A 45 5.39 7.05 -8.20
C VAL A 45 4.35 6.80 -9.30
N VAL A 46 4.47 5.68 -10.00
CA VAL A 46 3.41 5.18 -10.88
C VAL A 46 2.77 3.97 -10.22
N PHE A 47 1.45 3.93 -10.17
CA PHE A 47 0.72 2.79 -9.64
C PHE A 47 0.48 1.74 -10.72
N ASP A 48 1.33 0.72 -10.74
CA ASP A 48 1.12 -0.46 -11.58
C ASP A 48 0.12 -1.43 -10.93
N ARG A 49 -0.87 -1.85 -11.71
CA ARG A 49 -1.90 -2.82 -11.32
C ARG A 49 -1.53 -4.26 -11.69
N SER A 50 -0.43 -4.47 -12.41
CA SER A 50 0.10 -5.77 -12.82
C SER A 50 -0.97 -6.71 -13.42
N GLY A 51 -1.89 -6.15 -14.21
CA GLY A 51 -2.97 -6.88 -14.87
C GLY A 51 -4.27 -7.08 -14.07
N TYR A 52 -4.32 -6.69 -12.78
CA TYR A 52 -5.54 -6.79 -11.99
C TYR A 52 -6.52 -5.65 -12.28
N LYS A 53 -7.83 -5.96 -12.27
CA LYS A 53 -8.88 -4.93 -12.38
C LYS A 53 -8.75 -3.93 -11.22
N TYR A 54 -8.91 -2.65 -11.51
CA TYR A 54 -8.92 -1.59 -10.49
C TYR A 54 -10.24 -1.64 -9.72
N HIS A 55 -10.33 -2.59 -8.80
CA HIS A 55 -11.52 -2.84 -8.01
C HIS A 55 -11.15 -3.43 -6.64
N GLY A 56 -12.08 -3.39 -5.70
CA GLY A 56 -11.97 -4.00 -4.37
C GLY A 56 -10.63 -3.66 -3.70
N ARG A 57 -9.76 -4.67 -3.58
CA ARG A 57 -8.47 -4.57 -2.87
C ARG A 57 -7.47 -3.65 -3.56
N VAL A 58 -7.42 -3.65 -4.89
CA VAL A 58 -6.47 -2.83 -5.67
C VAL A 58 -6.83 -1.35 -5.50
N ARG A 59 -8.13 -1.04 -5.60
CA ARG A 59 -8.66 0.30 -5.36
C ARG A 59 -8.42 0.75 -3.91
N ALA A 60 -8.74 -0.10 -2.93
CA ALA A 60 -8.53 0.23 -1.51
C ALA A 60 -7.04 0.50 -1.19
N PHE A 61 -6.12 -0.27 -1.77
CA PHE A 61 -4.69 -0.02 -1.62
C PHE A 61 -4.27 1.33 -2.20
N ALA A 62 -4.75 1.65 -3.41
CA ALA A 62 -4.45 2.93 -4.05
C ALA A 62 -4.97 4.12 -3.25
N GLU A 63 -6.21 4.05 -2.75
CA GLU A 63 -6.79 5.09 -1.89
C GLU A 63 -5.99 5.27 -0.58
N GLY A 64 -5.60 4.17 0.07
CA GLY A 64 -4.75 4.22 1.27
C GLY A 64 -3.38 4.84 1.00
N ALA A 65 -2.73 4.49 -0.10
CA ALA A 65 -1.44 5.04 -0.48
C ALA A 65 -1.52 6.55 -0.83
N LYS A 66 -2.59 6.98 -1.51
CA LYS A 66 -2.87 8.40 -1.79
C LYS A 66 -3.06 9.20 -0.51
N LYS A 67 -3.86 8.69 0.44
CA LYS A 67 -4.05 9.35 1.75
C LYS A 67 -2.77 9.38 2.59
N GLY A 68 -1.95 8.34 2.49
CA GLY A 68 -0.61 8.34 3.06
C GLY A 68 0.34 9.36 2.41
N GLY A 69 -0.07 9.98 1.30
CA GLY A 69 0.55 11.11 0.61
C GLY A 69 1.62 10.74 -0.40
N LEU A 70 1.54 9.54 -0.96
CA LEU A 70 2.17 9.24 -2.25
C LEU A 70 1.35 9.89 -3.37
N LYS A 71 2.03 10.52 -4.33
CA LYS A 71 1.42 11.11 -5.52
C LYS A 71 1.55 10.14 -6.69
N PHE A 72 0.42 9.69 -7.23
CA PHE A 72 0.31 8.81 -8.40
C PHE A 72 -1.12 8.77 -8.94
#